data_AF-A0A940QK87-F1
#
_entry.id   AF-A0A940QK87-F1
#
_cell.length_a   1.000
_cell.length_b   1.000
_cell.length_c   1.000
_cell.angle_alpha   90.00
_cell.angle_beta   90.00
_cell.angle_gamma   90.00
#
_symmetry.space_group_name_H-M   'P 1'
#
loop_
_entity.id
_entity.type
_entity.pdbx_description
1 polymer ?
#
loop_
_entity_poly.entity_id
_entity_poly.type
_entity_poly.pdbx_seq_one_letter_code
_entity_poly.pdbx_strand_id
1 'polypeptide(L)'
;MTTAIAPSMKSISFFREKVKDGIIEITGTYSPVCPICGKPMKSHGRCRRYLRISGEKRITLSVRVFYCPECGRYHRELPDYITPYKHLSTDMIAEIYDGTDNYDVDDSTIIRVRNWVRKFLSFGAATVRRLKLEHPALEIRNSFESTSDTLTYFVRMVVNSNEWKFISSPVISV
;
A
#
# COMPACT_ATOMS: atom_id res chain seq x y z
N MET A 1 -16.62 -17.42 -18.12
CA MET A 1 -15.24 -16.89 -17.96
C MET A 1 -15.21 -16.09 -16.66
N THR A 2 -14.70 -16.68 -15.58
CA THR A 2 -14.61 -16.02 -14.27
C THR A 2 -13.53 -14.95 -14.36
N THR A 3 -13.92 -13.69 -14.49
CA THR A 3 -12.98 -12.56 -14.41
C THR A 3 -12.27 -12.65 -13.07
N ALA A 4 -10.95 -12.87 -13.07
CA ALA A 4 -10.18 -12.93 -11.84
C ALA A 4 -10.30 -11.58 -11.13
N ILE A 5 -11.06 -11.53 -10.03
CA ILE A 5 -11.20 -10.32 -9.21
C ILE A 5 -9.83 -10.05 -8.58
N ALA A 6 -9.23 -8.90 -8.93
CA ALA A 6 -7.98 -8.48 -8.32
C ALA A 6 -8.13 -8.44 -6.79
N PRO A 7 -7.19 -9.02 -6.03
CA PRO A 7 -7.30 -9.05 -4.58
C PRO A 7 -7.22 -7.63 -4.04
N SER A 8 -8.08 -7.31 -3.08
CA SER A 8 -7.96 -6.04 -2.38
C SER A 8 -6.81 -6.08 -1.38
N MET A 9 -6.36 -4.92 -0.91
CA MET A 9 -5.24 -4.82 0.02
C MET A 9 -5.73 -4.44 1.41
N LYS A 10 -4.95 -4.81 2.42
CA LYS A 10 -5.04 -4.31 3.79
C LYS A 10 -3.67 -3.76 4.15
N SER A 11 -3.59 -2.49 4.53
CA SER A 11 -2.34 -1.85 4.96
C SER A 11 -2.19 -1.99 6.47
N ILE A 12 -1.01 -2.39 6.93
CA ILE A 12 -0.71 -2.57 8.36
C ILE A 12 0.55 -1.81 8.77
N SER A 13 0.53 -1.24 9.97
CA SER A 13 1.68 -0.50 10.55
C SER A 13 2.43 -1.28 11.63
N PHE A 14 1.85 -2.38 12.10
CA PHE A 14 2.43 -3.22 13.15
C PHE A 14 2.58 -4.64 12.61
N PHE A 15 3.81 -5.02 12.38
CA PHE A 15 4.19 -6.32 11.84
C PHE A 15 5.54 -6.76 12.40
N ARG A 16 5.79 -8.06 12.30
CA ARG A 16 7.11 -8.65 12.48
C ARG A 16 7.70 -8.97 11.12
N GLU A 17 8.99 -8.73 11.00
CA GLU A 17 9.79 -9.14 9.85
C GLU A 17 10.69 -10.31 10.23
N LYS A 18 10.80 -11.28 9.34
CA LYS A 18 11.75 -12.39 9.45
C LYS A 18 12.40 -12.63 8.10
N VAL A 19 13.72 -12.67 8.05
CA VAL A 19 14.44 -13.02 6.82
C VAL A 19 14.62 -14.54 6.76
N LYS A 20 14.23 -15.15 5.63
CA LYS A 20 14.46 -16.55 5.33
C LYS A 20 14.81 -16.70 3.85
N ASP A 21 15.96 -17.30 3.54
CA ASP A 21 16.43 -17.53 2.17
C ASP A 21 16.42 -16.25 1.29
N GLY A 22 16.82 -15.11 1.88
CA GLY A 22 16.81 -13.80 1.20
C GLY A 22 15.42 -13.20 0.97
N ILE A 23 14.37 -13.78 1.56
CA ILE A 23 12.98 -13.29 1.49
C ILE A 23 12.59 -12.72 2.85
N ILE A 24 12.06 -11.50 2.86
CA ILE A 24 11.54 -10.85 4.06
C ILE A 24 10.07 -11.25 4.24
N GLU A 25 9.78 -12.05 5.27
CA GLU A 25 8.44 -12.45 5.65
C GLU A 25 7.79 -11.41 6.57
N ILE A 26 6.75 -10.75 6.07
CA ILE A 26 5.96 -9.79 6.85
C ILE A 26 4.77 -10.47 7.50
N THR A 27 4.57 -10.29 8.81
CA THR A 27 3.42 -10.84 9.54
C THR A 27 2.82 -9.80 10.46
N GLY A 28 1.60 -9.35 10.17
CA GLY A 28 0.84 -8.47 11.06
C GLY A 28 0.62 -9.06 12.45
N THR A 29 0.62 -8.19 13.45
CA THR A 29 0.51 -8.58 14.88
C THR A 29 -0.93 -8.76 15.35
N TYR A 30 -1.92 -8.34 14.55
CA TYR A 30 -3.33 -8.39 14.90
C TYR A 30 -4.13 -9.42 14.09
N SER A 31 -5.27 -9.83 14.64
CA SER A 31 -6.25 -10.67 13.95
C SER A 31 -6.79 -9.95 12.69
N PRO A 32 -6.74 -10.59 11.52
CA PRO A 32 -7.06 -9.94 10.26
C PRO A 32 -8.58 -9.79 10.08
N VAL A 33 -9.04 -8.54 9.99
CA VAL A 33 -10.43 -8.19 9.63
C VAL A 33 -10.51 -7.67 8.19
N CYS A 34 -11.60 -8.01 7.51
CA CYS A 34 -11.85 -7.62 6.13
C CYS A 34 -12.02 -6.09 6.02
N PRO A 35 -11.25 -5.40 5.14
CA PRO A 35 -11.39 -3.96 4.93
C PRO A 35 -12.69 -3.56 4.22
N ILE A 36 -13.49 -4.53 3.77
CA ILE A 36 -14.75 -4.28 3.05
C ILE A 36 -15.95 -4.43 3.97
N CYS A 37 -16.02 -5.52 4.75
CA CYS A 37 -17.19 -5.84 5.58
C CYS A 37 -16.89 -5.94 7.08
N GLY A 38 -15.64 -5.74 7.50
CA GLY A 38 -15.23 -5.79 8.91
C GLY A 38 -15.19 -7.19 9.55
N LYS A 39 -15.65 -8.24 8.85
CA LYS A 39 -15.67 -9.61 9.40
C LYS A 39 -14.27 -10.24 9.49
N PRO A 40 -14.03 -11.17 10.44
CA PRO A 40 -12.79 -11.93 10.50
C PRO A 40 -12.48 -12.67 9.20
N MET A 41 -11.21 -12.71 8.82
CA MET A 41 -10.75 -13.42 7.62
C MET A 41 -10.01 -14.71 7.97
N LYS A 42 -10.05 -15.67 7.05
CA LYS A 42 -9.33 -16.94 7.15
C LYS A 42 -7.98 -16.83 6.45
N SER A 43 -6.93 -17.36 7.08
CA SER A 43 -5.62 -17.49 6.43
C SER A 43 -5.76 -18.34 5.17
N HIS A 44 -5.20 -17.88 4.06
CA HIS A 44 -5.20 -18.62 2.79
C HIS A 44 -3.79 -19.00 2.35
N GLY A 45 -2.80 -18.15 2.61
CA GLY A 45 -1.41 -18.43 2.26
C GLY A 45 -0.54 -17.19 2.31
N ARG A 46 0.53 -17.19 1.50
CA ARG A 46 1.42 -16.04 1.31
C ARG A 46 1.69 -15.85 -0.18
N CYS A 47 1.96 -14.62 -0.60
CA CYS A 47 2.40 -14.34 -1.97
C CYS A 47 3.69 -13.53 -1.97
N ARG A 48 4.51 -13.74 -2.99
CA ARG A 48 5.74 -12.97 -3.19
C ARG A 48 5.43 -11.60 -3.78
N ARG A 49 6.18 -10.60 -3.33
CA ARG A 49 6.18 -9.22 -3.83
C ARG A 49 7.62 -8.79 -4.04
N TYR A 50 7.87 -8.18 -5.19
CA TYR A 50 9.18 -7.61 -5.50
C TYR A 50 9.09 -6.09 -5.37
N LEU A 51 10.03 -5.52 -4.65
CA LEU A 51 10.08 -4.10 -4.35
C LEU A 51 11.49 -3.57 -4.63
N ARG A 52 11.59 -2.47 -5.34
CA ARG A 52 12.78 -1.64 -5.41
C ARG A 52 12.70 -0.65 -4.25
N ILE A 53 13.76 -0.56 -3.48
CA ILE A 53 13.86 0.36 -2.35
C ILE A 53 15.00 1.33 -2.60
N SER A 54 15.00 2.48 -1.91
CA SER A 54 16.11 3.41 -2.00
C SER A 54 17.42 2.74 -1.56
N GLY A 55 18.52 3.01 -2.26
CA GLY A 55 19.85 2.47 -1.95
C GLY A 55 20.09 0.99 -2.29
N GLU A 56 19.06 0.17 -2.52
CA GLU A 56 19.21 -1.24 -2.93
C GLU A 56 18.51 -1.55 -4.26
N LYS A 57 19.08 -2.46 -5.05
CA LYS A 57 18.51 -2.77 -6.37
C LYS A 57 17.10 -3.38 -6.28
N ARG A 58 16.86 -4.31 -5.34
CA ARG A 58 15.59 -5.04 -5.19
C ARG A 58 15.56 -5.92 -3.94
N ILE A 59 14.45 -5.90 -3.21
CA ILE A 59 14.11 -6.86 -2.16
C ILE A 59 12.95 -7.76 -2.58
N THR A 60 12.87 -8.94 -1.95
CA THR A 60 11.72 -9.86 -2.10
C THR A 60 11.00 -10.00 -0.78
N LEU A 61 9.71 -9.69 -0.81
CA LEU A 61 8.82 -9.81 0.33
C LEU A 61 7.91 -11.02 0.16
N SER A 62 7.56 -11.65 1.26
CA SER A 62 6.49 -12.63 1.36
C SER A 62 5.42 -12.03 2.25
N VAL A 63 4.21 -11.83 1.73
CA VAL A 63 3.10 -11.17 2.45
C VAL A 63 1.91 -12.11 2.61
N ARG A 64 1.17 -11.99 3.71
CA ARG A 64 0.02 -12.86 4.00
C ARG A 64 -1.14 -12.59 3.03
N VAL A 65 -1.82 -13.67 2.67
CA VAL A 65 -3.06 -13.67 1.88
C VAL A 65 -4.17 -14.26 2.74
N PHE A 66 -5.27 -13.54 2.81
CA PHE A 66 -6.47 -13.91 3.55
C PHE A 66 -7.65 -14.05 2.60
N TYR A 67 -8.57 -14.95 2.94
CA TYR A 67 -9.88 -15.05 2.30
C TYR A 67 -10.96 -14.60 3.28
N CYS A 68 -11.83 -13.70 2.84
CA CYS A 68 -13.01 -13.32 3.60
C CYS A 68 -14.23 -14.11 3.09
N PRO A 69 -14.84 -14.97 3.93
CA PRO A 69 -16.02 -15.74 3.53
C PRO A 69 -17.25 -14.87 3.31
N GLU A 70 -17.31 -13.69 3.94
CA GLU A 70 -18.44 -12.77 3.83
C GLU A 70 -18.44 -12.02 2.49
N CYS A 71 -17.33 -11.38 2.12
CA CYS A 71 -17.27 -10.63 0.86
C CYS A 71 -16.83 -11.49 -0.34
N GLY A 72 -16.43 -12.74 -0.10
CA GLY A 72 -15.98 -13.69 -1.13
C GLY A 72 -14.66 -13.31 -1.81
N ARG A 73 -13.84 -12.45 -1.19
CA ARG A 73 -12.60 -11.92 -1.81
C ARG A 73 -11.35 -12.32 -1.06
N TYR A 74 -10.25 -12.30 -1.81
CA TYR A 74 -8.91 -12.38 -1.26
C TYR A 74 -8.38 -10.98 -0.91
N HIS A 75 -7.67 -10.91 0.23
CA HIS A 75 -7.06 -9.72 0.78
C HIS A 75 -5.58 -9.98 1.02
N ARG A 76 -4.70 -9.13 0.49
CA ARG A 76 -3.27 -9.20 0.80
C ARG A 76 -2.93 -8.18 1.86
N GLU A 77 -2.20 -8.62 2.87
CA GLU A 77 -1.74 -7.77 3.96
C GLU A 77 -0.39 -7.17 3.58
N LEU A 78 -0.33 -5.86 3.37
CA LEU A 78 0.88 -5.13 3.00
C LEU A 78 1.34 -4.27 4.19
N PRO A 79 2.64 -4.20 4.50
CA PRO A 79 3.16 -3.14 5.35
C PRO A 79 2.92 -1.77 4.69
N ASP A 80 2.76 -0.74 5.51
CA ASP A 80 2.39 0.62 5.10
C ASP A 80 3.46 1.35 4.28
N TYR A 81 4.71 0.91 4.34
CA TYR A 81 5.78 1.36 3.44
C TYR A 81 5.66 0.81 2.00
N ILE A 82 4.60 0.03 1.69
CA ILE A 82 4.33 -0.47 0.34
C ILE A 82 3.07 0.17 -0.23
N THR A 83 3.25 0.88 -1.32
CA THR A 83 2.15 1.36 -2.15
C THR A 83 1.56 0.19 -2.97
N PRO A 84 0.26 -0.13 -2.86
CA PRO A 84 -0.35 -1.23 -3.60
C PRO A 84 -0.13 -1.17 -5.12
N TYR A 85 0.14 -2.33 -5.71
CA TYR A 85 0.38 -2.52 -7.15
C TYR A 85 1.58 -1.76 -7.72
N LYS A 86 2.39 -1.10 -6.87
CA LYS A 86 3.66 -0.50 -7.28
C LYS A 86 4.80 -1.48 -7.01
N HIS A 87 5.87 -1.31 -7.77
CA HIS A 87 7.13 -2.04 -7.63
C HIS A 87 8.23 -1.20 -6.95
N LEU A 88 7.92 0.05 -6.61
CA LEU A 88 8.77 0.97 -5.86
C LEU A 88 8.24 1.06 -4.43
N SER A 89 9.12 1.15 -3.43
CA SER A 89 8.70 1.48 -2.06
C SER A 89 8.03 2.85 -2.01
N THR A 90 7.25 3.08 -0.95
CA THR A 90 6.67 4.40 -0.70
C THR A 90 7.76 5.47 -0.54
N ASP A 91 8.90 5.14 0.07
CA ASP A 91 10.06 6.04 0.18
C ASP A 91 10.63 6.42 -1.20
N MET A 92 10.88 5.43 -2.06
CA MET A 92 11.43 5.71 -3.40
C MET A 92 10.43 6.49 -4.27
N ILE A 93 9.12 6.26 -4.09
CA ILE A 93 8.08 7.08 -4.72
C ILE A 93 8.14 8.54 -4.24
N ALA A 94 8.38 8.75 -2.95
CA ALA A 94 8.55 10.07 -2.37
C ALA A 94 9.82 10.77 -2.91
N GLU A 95 10.95 10.06 -2.94
CA GLU A 95 12.22 10.55 -3.49
C GLU A 95 12.09 11.02 -4.95
N ILE A 96 11.43 10.21 -5.80
CA ILE A 96 11.14 10.58 -7.20
C ILE A 96 10.26 11.83 -7.27
N TYR A 97 9.28 11.94 -6.37
CA TYR A 97 8.41 13.10 -6.31
C TYR A 97 9.14 14.37 -5.88
N ASP A 98 9.97 14.26 -4.84
CA ASP A 98 10.75 15.34 -4.26
C ASP A 98 11.95 15.73 -5.15
N GLY A 99 12.35 14.87 -6.09
CA GLY A 99 13.44 15.11 -7.03
C GLY A 99 14.81 14.93 -6.41
N THR A 100 14.93 14.03 -5.43
CA THR A 100 16.23 13.61 -4.90
C THR A 100 16.83 12.63 -5.91
N ASP A 101 17.87 13.00 -6.67
CA ASP A 101 18.46 12.22 -7.78
C ASP A 101 19.15 10.89 -7.38
N ASN A 102 18.62 10.19 -6.37
CA ASN A 102 19.14 8.96 -5.77
C ASN A 102 18.45 7.70 -6.33
N TYR A 103 17.77 7.78 -7.47
CA TYR A 103 17.02 6.67 -8.08
C TYR A 103 17.54 6.29 -9.48
N ASP A 104 17.56 5.00 -9.76
CA ASP A 104 17.93 4.44 -11.07
C ASP A 104 16.67 4.03 -11.86
N VAL A 105 15.92 5.01 -12.36
CA VAL A 105 14.69 4.80 -13.15
C VAL A 105 14.68 5.71 -14.37
N ASP A 106 14.03 5.28 -15.44
CA ASP A 106 13.91 6.06 -16.67
C ASP A 106 12.98 7.28 -16.49
N ASP A 107 13.18 8.30 -17.34
CA ASP A 107 12.41 9.55 -17.32
C ASP A 107 10.90 9.34 -17.41
N SER A 108 10.45 8.34 -18.17
CA SER A 108 9.01 8.05 -18.31
C SER A 108 8.44 7.52 -16.99
N THR A 109 9.22 6.75 -16.23
CA THR A 109 8.85 6.31 -14.88
C THR A 109 8.81 7.49 -13.92
N ILE A 110 9.79 8.40 -13.96
CA ILE A 110 9.81 9.62 -13.14
C ILE A 110 8.55 10.46 -13.36
N ILE A 111 8.23 10.76 -14.63
CA ILE A 111 7.04 11.57 -14.99
C ILE A 111 5.76 10.90 -14.52
N ARG A 112 5.62 9.58 -14.72
CA ARG A 112 4.43 8.82 -14.29
C ARG A 112 4.27 8.80 -12.78
N VAL A 113 5.35 8.57 -12.03
CA VAL A 113 5.34 8.59 -10.57
C VAL A 113 4.96 9.96 -10.06
N ARG A 114 5.59 11.03 -10.55
CA ARG A 114 5.27 12.41 -10.16
C ARG A 114 3.80 12.76 -10.41
N ASN A 115 3.29 12.43 -11.59
CA ASN A 115 1.88 12.67 -11.93
C ASN A 115 0.92 11.85 -11.07
N TRP A 116 1.27 10.61 -10.74
CA TRP A 116 0.48 9.78 -9.84
C TRP A 116 0.47 10.34 -8.42
N VAL A 117 1.63 10.73 -7.87
CA VAL A 117 1.75 11.29 -6.51
C VAL A 117 0.91 12.56 -6.38
N ARG A 118 0.96 13.50 -7.33
CA ARG A 118 0.12 14.72 -7.30
C ARG A 118 -1.37 14.39 -7.15
N LYS A 119 -1.87 13.46 -7.97
CA LYS A 119 -3.27 13.02 -7.93
C LYS A 119 -3.59 12.30 -6.62
N PHE A 120 -2.67 11.45 -6.16
CA PHE A 120 -2.86 10.66 -4.95
C PHE A 120 -2.86 11.52 -3.68
N LEU A 121 -2.02 12.56 -3.59
CA LEU A 121 -2.03 13.48 -2.45
C LEU A 121 -3.37 14.21 -2.33
N SER A 122 -3.93 14.71 -3.43
CA SER A 122 -5.27 15.32 -3.42
C SER A 122 -6.36 14.32 -3.04
N PHE A 123 -6.29 13.10 -3.58
CA PHE A 123 -7.26 12.03 -3.29
C PHE A 123 -7.19 11.57 -1.83
N GLY A 124 -5.99 11.36 -1.30
CA GLY A 124 -5.76 10.96 0.09
C GLY A 124 -6.25 12.03 1.07
N ALA A 125 -5.96 13.30 0.81
CA ALA A 125 -6.47 14.40 1.64
C ALA A 125 -8.01 14.47 1.64
N ALA A 126 -8.65 14.29 0.48
CA ALA A 126 -10.11 14.23 0.40
C ALA A 126 -10.69 13.01 1.16
N THR A 127 -10.05 11.86 1.03
CA THR A 127 -10.41 10.62 1.75
C THR A 127 -10.35 10.83 3.26
N VAL A 128 -9.26 11.42 3.78
CA VAL A 128 -9.09 11.68 5.22
C VAL A 128 -10.12 12.67 5.73
N ARG A 129 -10.40 13.75 4.98
CA ARG A 129 -11.44 14.72 5.36
C ARG A 129 -12.81 14.07 5.47
N ARG A 130 -13.22 13.28 4.47
CA ARG A 130 -14.49 12.53 4.54
C ARG A 130 -14.48 11.53 5.70
N LEU A 131 -13.38 10.80 5.85
CA LEU A 131 -12.95 10.01 7.02
C LEU A 131 -13.44 10.62 8.33
N LYS A 132 -12.95 11.82 8.57
CA LYS A 132 -13.16 12.58 9.80
C LYS A 132 -14.60 13.06 9.97
N LEU A 133 -15.29 13.39 8.88
CA LEU A 133 -16.70 13.79 8.92
C LEU A 133 -17.63 12.62 9.25
N GLU A 134 -17.40 11.46 8.61
CA GLU A 134 -18.17 10.22 8.85
C GLU A 134 -17.87 9.63 10.23
N HIS A 135 -16.64 9.81 10.71
CA HIS A 135 -16.18 9.30 11.99
C HIS A 135 -15.52 10.41 12.82
N PRO A 136 -16.29 11.26 13.52
CA PRO A 136 -15.75 12.39 14.28
C PRO A 136 -14.69 12.01 15.32
N ALA A 137 -14.75 10.78 15.87
CA ALA A 137 -13.79 10.25 16.82
C ALA A 137 -12.48 9.73 16.17
N LEU A 138 -12.38 9.65 14.84
CA LEU A 138 -11.18 9.20 14.15
C LEU A 138 -10.03 10.18 14.39
N GLU A 139 -8.93 9.70 14.97
CA GLU A 139 -7.70 10.47 15.10
C GLU A 139 -7.02 10.60 13.74
N ILE A 140 -6.75 11.84 13.33
CA ILE A 140 -6.08 12.15 12.06
C ILE A 140 -4.74 12.81 12.31
N ARG A 141 -3.74 12.45 11.51
CA ARG A 141 -2.43 13.10 11.53
C ARG A 141 -2.53 14.39 10.70
N ASN A 142 -2.24 15.52 11.32
CA ASN A 142 -2.37 16.85 10.69
C ASN A 142 -1.02 17.45 10.26
N SER A 143 0.10 16.84 10.66
CA SER A 143 1.46 17.25 10.30
C SER A 143 2.28 16.04 9.89
N PHE A 144 3.09 16.21 8.84
CA PHE A 144 3.95 15.17 8.28
C PHE A 144 5.37 15.73 8.16
N GLU A 145 6.37 14.91 8.44
CA GLU A 145 7.77 15.32 8.43
C GLU A 145 8.37 15.27 7.02
N SER A 146 7.75 14.48 6.12
CA SER A 146 8.23 14.27 4.76
C SER A 146 7.09 13.91 3.79
N THR A 147 7.39 13.90 2.49
CA THR A 147 6.51 13.31 1.46
C THR A 147 6.29 11.83 1.73
N SER A 148 7.32 11.07 2.15
CA SER A 148 7.16 9.64 2.47
C SER A 148 6.19 9.40 3.62
N ASP A 149 6.30 10.18 4.69
CA ASP A 149 5.38 10.14 5.83
C ASP A 149 3.93 10.37 5.40
N THR A 150 3.73 11.39 4.56
CA THR A 150 2.42 11.76 4.02
C THR A 150 1.85 10.62 3.17
N LEU A 151 2.66 10.06 2.27
CA LEU A 151 2.26 8.97 1.39
C LEU A 151 1.94 7.70 2.18
N THR A 152 2.78 7.31 3.13
CA THR A 152 2.58 6.14 3.99
C THR A 152 1.25 6.25 4.75
N TYR A 153 0.97 7.42 5.35
CA TYR A 153 -0.30 7.68 6.02
C TYR A 153 -1.49 7.61 5.05
N PHE A 154 -1.43 8.29 3.91
CA PHE A 154 -2.54 8.28 2.94
C PHE A 154 -2.76 6.92 2.30
N VAL A 155 -1.71 6.15 2.00
CA VAL A 155 -1.82 4.76 1.54
C VAL A 155 -2.60 3.95 2.55
N ARG A 156 -2.23 4.03 3.83
CA ARG A 156 -2.94 3.32 4.89
C ARG A 156 -4.42 3.70 4.97
N MET A 157 -4.72 5.00 4.93
CA MET A 157 -6.09 5.51 5.01
C MET A 157 -6.95 5.08 3.82
N VAL A 158 -6.43 5.22 2.60
CA VAL A 158 -7.14 4.88 1.35
C VAL A 158 -7.31 3.36 1.19
N VAL A 159 -6.30 2.57 1.54
CA VAL A 159 -6.37 1.11 1.46
C VAL A 159 -7.39 0.56 2.44
N ASN A 160 -7.32 0.97 3.70
CA ASN A 160 -8.16 0.41 4.75
C ASN A 160 -9.61 0.91 4.73
N SER A 161 -9.88 1.98 3.98
CA SER A 161 -11.24 2.42 3.64
C SER A 161 -11.79 1.80 2.35
N ASN A 162 -11.05 0.85 1.74
CA ASN A 162 -11.43 0.17 0.49
C ASN A 162 -11.62 1.12 -0.71
N GLU A 163 -10.89 2.23 -0.73
CA GLU A 163 -10.98 3.27 -1.77
C GLU A 163 -9.87 3.20 -2.80
N TRP A 164 -8.88 2.34 -2.56
CA TRP A 164 -7.77 2.14 -3.46
C TRP A 164 -8.20 1.83 -4.91
N LYS A 165 -9.33 1.15 -5.08
CA LYS A 165 -9.96 0.82 -6.39
C LYS A 165 -10.23 2.05 -7.28
N PHE A 166 -10.35 3.25 -6.70
CA PHE A 166 -10.61 4.48 -7.44
C PHE A 166 -9.33 5.17 -7.94
N ILE A 167 -8.18 4.83 -7.37
CA ILE A 167 -6.87 5.39 -7.73
C ILE A 167 -5.89 4.34 -8.27
N SER A 168 -6.34 3.09 -8.39
CA SER A 168 -5.55 1.94 -8.85
C SER A 168 -5.24 1.93 -10.34
N SER A 169 -5.23 3.09 -11.01
CA SER A 169 -4.73 3.16 -12.38
C SER A 169 -3.32 2.55 -12.40
N PRO A 170 -3.07 1.53 -13.24
CA PRO A 170 -1.76 0.93 -13.32
C PRO A 170 -0.80 1.99 -13.85
N VAL A 171 0.10 2.44 -12.97
CA VAL A 171 1.37 2.97 -13.45
C VAL A 171 2.08 1.72 -13.94
N ILE A 172 2.01 1.51 -15.24
CA ILE A 172 2.35 0.25 -15.91
C ILE A 172 3.69 -0.29 -15.42
N SER A 173 3.63 -1.57 -15.08
CA SER A 173 4.71 -2.56 -15.04
C SER A 173 5.86 -2.21 -15.97
N VAL A 174 7.01 -1.86 -15.39
CA VAL A 174 8.32 -2.10 -15.98
C VAL A 174 9.09 -2.94 -14.98
#